data_AF-A0A1C3EF25-F1
#
_entry.id   AF-A0A1C3EF25-F1
#
_cell.length_a   1.000
_cell.length_b   1.000
_cell.length_c   1.000
_cell.angle_alpha   90.00
_cell.angle_beta   90.00
_cell.angle_gamma   90.00
#
_symmetry.space_group_name_H-M   'P 1'
#
loop_
_entity.id
_entity.type
_entity.pdbx_description
1 polymer ?
#
loop_
_entity_poly.entity_id
_entity_poly.type
_entity_poly.pdbx_seq_one_letter_code
_entity_poly.pdbx_strand_id
1 'polypeptide(L)'
;MMRNIKCSALCMVFLMMTGCQSTPQSPEGGQDSTSVSTEQNDLLATIERIREVHTEWRAKIKASHPMSIYSKNMVNDLLDQWEDVQHIYRQIEKEPGGVNEDYSLFSSRSYAQTFDQAVADLAEKHLALLALQQRADKLLAPSIKAMKYLASIGADKESSREFKVLARQYRRLFREVESNDIDDAQSLQAEFLRDAKALEVKVAHKIYIEPLESIVDRMESDDYDDIVPLSFLALSAAVETAKSVVHSSPRDKDKIADAVEKGQIEIQHTENIAQEVKNLKSIRGRKYEAYLLNIEAYLDNINLALDGESMRRLSIASRAEKLAKYANTITLQSKNDQPAIRKLKNELDDTTKQNLILKEKISSLESKLDISEEER
;
A
#
# COMPACT_ATOMS: atom_id res chain seq x y z
N MET A 1 8.99 -18.11 8.76
CA MET A 1 10.22 -18.21 7.94
C MET A 1 10.74 -16.79 7.72
N MET A 2 11.69 -16.35 8.56
CA MET A 2 12.28 -15.02 8.52
C MET A 2 13.44 -15.01 7.54
N ARG A 3 13.59 -13.94 6.73
CA ARG A 3 14.89 -13.64 6.12
C ARG A 3 15.16 -12.14 6.17
N ASN A 4 15.89 -11.78 7.22
CA ASN A 4 16.53 -10.49 7.42
C ASN A 4 17.67 -10.32 6.40
N ILE A 5 17.70 -9.22 5.67
CA ILE A 5 18.86 -8.79 4.89
C ILE A 5 19.52 -7.66 5.67
N LYS A 6 20.66 -7.96 6.30
CA LYS A 6 21.55 -6.98 6.93
C LYS A 6 22.54 -6.52 5.86
N CYS A 7 22.45 -5.28 5.40
CA CYS A 7 23.52 -4.64 4.63
C CYS A 7 24.52 -4.03 5.62
N SER A 8 25.68 -4.68 5.76
CA SER A 8 26.84 -4.14 6.46
C SER A 8 27.70 -3.38 5.45
N ALA A 9 27.71 -2.06 5.53
CA ALA A 9 28.66 -1.20 4.83
C ALA A 9 29.91 -1.05 5.70
N LEU A 10 31.04 -1.54 5.22
CA LEU A 10 32.36 -1.36 5.83
C LEU A 10 33.24 -0.63 4.82
N CYS A 11 33.29 0.70 4.89
CA CYS A 11 34.25 1.50 4.13
C CYS A 11 35.49 1.72 5.00
N MET A 12 36.59 1.03 4.66
CA MET A 12 37.91 1.25 5.25
C MET A 12 38.44 2.63 4.86
N VAL A 13 38.81 3.42 5.86
CA VAL A 13 39.62 4.63 5.73
C VAL A 13 41.09 4.20 5.66
N PHE A 14 41.75 4.44 4.52
CA PHE A 14 43.20 4.37 4.42
C PHE A 14 43.79 5.76 4.62
N LEU A 15 44.42 5.98 5.77
CA LEU A 15 45.38 7.05 6.00
C LEU A 15 46.78 6.46 5.80
N MET A 16 47.48 6.89 4.76
CA MET A 16 48.90 6.61 4.57
C MET A 16 49.65 7.94 4.64
N MET A 17 50.16 8.24 5.83
CA MET A 17 51.28 9.14 6.06
C MET A 17 52.55 8.28 6.10
N THR A 18 53.46 8.47 5.15
CA THR A 18 54.88 8.10 5.31
C THR A 18 55.74 9.19 4.67
N GLY A 19 56.65 9.75 5.48
CA GLY A 19 57.68 10.69 5.03
C GLY A 19 59.07 10.06 5.06
N CYS A 20 59.92 10.53 4.14
CA CYS A 20 61.41 10.61 4.16
C CYS A 20 62.19 9.27 4.16
N GLN A 21 63.35 9.05 3.51
CA GLN A 21 64.38 9.87 2.84
C GLN A 21 65.37 8.87 2.18
N SER A 22 66.02 9.18 1.05
CA SER A 22 67.46 8.86 0.85
C SER A 22 67.96 9.39 -0.50
N THR A 23 69.06 10.14 -0.46
CA THR A 23 69.85 10.63 -1.61
C THR A 23 70.54 9.47 -2.35
N PRO A 24 70.89 9.63 -3.65
CA PRO A 24 72.32 9.75 -3.95
C PRO A 24 72.67 10.75 -5.08
N GLN A 25 73.80 11.42 -4.87
CA GLN A 25 74.85 11.89 -5.78
C GLN A 25 74.57 12.01 -7.30
N SER A 26 74.80 13.22 -7.81
CA SER A 26 74.85 13.57 -9.23
C SER A 26 75.90 12.78 -10.02
N PRO A 27 75.59 12.51 -11.29
CA PRO A 27 76.45 12.95 -12.38
C PRO A 27 75.69 13.90 -13.31
N GLU A 28 76.41 14.93 -13.76
CA GLU A 28 76.00 15.90 -14.77
C GLU A 28 75.55 15.23 -16.07
N GLY A 29 74.49 15.77 -16.67
CA GLY A 29 74.22 15.61 -18.10
C GLY A 29 72.86 15.01 -18.47
N GLY A 30 71.87 15.89 -18.67
CA GLY A 30 70.80 15.65 -19.65
C GLY A 30 69.40 15.30 -19.11
N GLN A 31 68.43 16.13 -19.54
CA GLN A 31 66.98 15.91 -19.65
C GLN A 31 66.06 16.31 -18.47
N ASP A 32 65.69 17.60 -18.47
CA ASP A 32 64.53 18.26 -17.84
C ASP A 32 63.14 17.71 -18.24
N SER A 33 62.97 16.39 -18.44
CA SER A 33 61.71 15.83 -19.00
C SER A 33 60.92 14.90 -18.07
N THR A 34 61.45 14.56 -16.89
CA THR A 34 60.76 13.66 -15.93
C THR A 34 59.97 14.40 -14.84
N SER A 35 60.33 15.64 -14.48
CA SER A 35 59.60 16.44 -13.48
C SER A 35 58.29 17.01 -14.02
N VAL A 36 58.32 17.57 -15.24
CA VAL A 36 57.15 18.20 -15.90
C VAL A 36 56.00 17.21 -16.12
N SER A 37 56.33 15.96 -16.48
CA SER A 37 55.31 14.91 -16.67
C SER A 37 54.67 14.46 -15.36
N THR A 38 55.39 14.56 -14.24
CA THR A 38 54.87 14.18 -12.92
C THR A 38 53.91 15.26 -12.37
N GLU A 39 54.27 16.55 -12.47
CA GLU A 39 53.42 17.67 -12.06
C GLU A 39 52.14 17.78 -12.90
N GLN A 40 52.24 17.53 -14.21
CA GLN A 40 51.09 17.57 -15.11
C GLN A 40 50.11 16.41 -14.87
N ASN A 41 50.64 15.22 -14.51
CA ASN A 41 49.80 14.10 -14.10
C ASN A 41 49.12 14.35 -12.74
N ASP A 42 49.79 15.00 -11.79
CA ASP A 42 49.24 15.35 -10.47
C ASP A 42 48.13 16.42 -10.57
N LEU A 43 48.32 17.41 -11.45
CA LEU A 43 47.31 18.42 -11.77
C LEU A 43 46.04 17.79 -12.39
N LEU A 44 46.22 16.90 -13.36
CA LEU A 44 45.10 16.19 -13.99
C LEU A 44 44.35 15.30 -12.99
N ALA A 45 45.07 14.58 -12.13
CA ALA A 45 44.48 13.77 -11.08
C ALA A 45 43.68 14.62 -10.07
N THR A 46 44.20 15.79 -9.71
CA THR A 46 43.53 16.74 -8.79
C THR A 46 42.23 17.28 -9.39
N ILE A 47 42.23 17.68 -10.66
CA ILE A 47 41.04 18.18 -11.35
C ILE A 47 39.99 17.08 -11.49
N GLU A 48 40.39 15.86 -11.85
CA GLU A 48 39.44 14.74 -11.98
C GLU A 48 38.79 14.41 -10.63
N ARG A 49 39.57 14.36 -9.55
CA ARG A 49 39.04 14.19 -8.18
C ARG A 49 38.02 15.28 -7.83
N ILE A 50 38.33 16.54 -8.10
CA ILE A 50 37.43 17.67 -7.83
C ILE A 50 36.12 17.54 -8.62
N ARG A 51 36.20 17.13 -9.89
CA ARG A 51 35.04 16.85 -10.74
C ARG A 51 34.19 15.72 -10.18
N GLU A 52 34.80 14.60 -9.80
CA GLU A 52 34.10 13.46 -9.20
C GLU A 52 33.34 13.87 -7.92
N VAL A 53 34.05 14.51 -6.98
CA VAL A 53 33.47 15.01 -5.73
C VAL A 53 32.31 15.97 -5.99
N HIS A 54 32.47 16.88 -6.94
CA HIS A 54 31.41 17.81 -7.33
C HIS A 54 30.19 17.09 -7.89
N THR A 55 30.36 16.11 -8.78
CA THR A 55 29.23 15.35 -9.33
C THR A 55 28.48 14.55 -8.27
N GLU A 56 29.20 13.95 -7.32
CA GLU A 56 28.63 13.24 -6.17
C GLU A 56 27.82 14.19 -5.29
N TRP A 57 28.40 15.34 -4.93
CA TRP A 57 27.72 16.34 -4.10
C TRP A 57 26.51 16.94 -4.78
N ARG A 58 26.55 17.18 -6.09
CA ARG A 58 25.38 17.61 -6.86
C ARG A 58 24.20 16.64 -6.69
N ALA A 59 24.47 15.34 -6.71
CA ALA A 59 23.45 14.31 -6.49
C ALA A 59 22.93 14.32 -5.04
N LYS A 60 23.82 14.41 -4.04
CA LYS A 60 23.46 14.49 -2.61
C LYS A 60 22.61 15.71 -2.30
N ILE A 61 22.99 16.89 -2.80
CA ILE A 61 22.23 18.13 -2.61
C ILE A 61 20.83 18.03 -3.23
N LYS A 62 20.70 17.45 -4.43
CA LYS A 62 19.38 17.19 -5.02
C LYS A 62 18.52 16.28 -4.13
N ALA A 63 19.11 15.24 -3.53
CA ALA A 63 18.44 14.34 -2.60
C ALA A 63 18.07 15.01 -1.25
N SER A 64 18.75 16.10 -0.87
CA SER A 64 18.48 16.83 0.37
C SER A 64 17.25 17.76 0.29
N HIS A 65 16.77 18.14 -0.90
CA HIS A 65 15.64 19.08 -1.04
C HIS A 65 14.35 18.62 -0.30
N PRO A 66 13.89 17.36 -0.42
CA PRO A 66 12.73 16.87 0.32
C PRO A 66 12.94 16.84 1.83
N MET A 67 14.18 16.94 2.32
CA MET A 67 14.50 16.96 3.76
C MET A 67 14.11 18.29 4.43
N SER A 68 13.61 19.26 3.67
CA SER A 68 13.04 20.52 4.19
C SER A 68 11.91 20.31 5.21
N ILE A 69 11.32 19.12 5.26
CA ILE A 69 10.34 18.76 6.29
C ILE A 69 10.97 18.59 7.68
N TYR A 70 12.23 18.13 7.75
CA TYR A 70 12.94 17.92 9.01
C TYR A 70 13.51 19.23 9.54
N SER A 71 14.16 20.00 8.67
CA SER A 71 14.59 21.36 8.96
C SER A 71 14.71 22.14 7.66
N LYS A 72 13.93 23.22 7.54
CA LYS A 72 14.04 24.14 6.41
C LYS A 72 15.34 24.96 6.49
N ASN A 73 15.74 25.34 7.70
CA ASN A 73 16.92 26.17 7.93
C ASN A 73 18.19 25.41 7.56
N MET A 74 18.37 24.18 8.05
CA MET A 74 19.56 23.38 7.73
C MET A 74 19.67 23.07 6.23
N VAL A 75 18.54 22.85 5.54
CA VAL A 75 18.55 22.62 4.08
C VAL A 75 18.92 23.90 3.34
N ASN A 76 18.40 25.05 3.73
CA ASN A 76 18.80 26.34 3.15
C ASN A 76 20.30 26.61 3.39
N ASP A 77 20.78 26.44 4.62
CA ASP A 77 22.20 26.64 4.96
C ASP A 77 23.13 25.69 4.18
N LEU A 78 22.66 24.48 3.87
CA LEU A 78 23.36 23.51 3.04
C LEU A 78 23.37 23.93 1.56
N LEU A 79 22.27 24.50 1.06
CA LEU A 79 22.17 25.01 -0.32
C LEU A 79 23.04 26.24 -0.54
N ASP A 80 23.05 27.16 0.42
CA ASP A 80 23.90 28.37 0.39
C ASP A 80 25.38 27.97 0.35
N GLN A 81 25.78 27.01 1.21
CA GLN A 81 27.16 26.52 1.22
C GLN A 81 27.53 25.72 -0.03
N TRP A 82 26.55 25.05 -0.66
CA TRP A 82 26.77 24.43 -1.96
C TRP A 82 26.99 25.47 -3.05
N GLU A 83 26.35 26.64 -2.98
CA GLU A 83 26.60 27.74 -3.91
C GLU A 83 28.04 28.26 -3.81
N ASP A 84 28.61 28.35 -2.60
CA ASP A 84 30.02 28.68 -2.39
C ASP A 84 30.95 27.64 -3.04
N VAL A 85 30.67 26.35 -2.85
CA VAL A 85 31.40 25.26 -3.52
C VAL A 85 31.26 25.35 -5.04
N GLN A 86 30.06 25.68 -5.56
CA GLN A 86 29.86 25.91 -7.00
C GLN A 86 30.65 27.10 -7.51
N HIS A 87 30.81 28.15 -6.71
CA HIS A 87 31.58 29.32 -7.10
C HIS A 87 33.06 28.97 -7.28
N ILE A 88 33.66 28.29 -6.30
CA ILE A 88 35.06 27.84 -6.35
C ILE A 88 35.27 26.87 -7.52
N TYR A 89 34.38 25.88 -7.68
CA TYR A 89 34.45 24.92 -8.77
C TYR A 89 34.41 25.58 -10.15
N ARG A 90 33.55 26.58 -10.35
CA ARG A 90 33.48 27.36 -11.60
C ARG A 90 34.77 28.15 -11.88
N GLN A 91 35.50 28.56 -10.86
CA GLN A 91 36.81 29.21 -11.04
C GLN A 91 37.85 28.19 -11.51
N ILE A 92 37.88 26.99 -10.90
CA ILE A 92 38.76 25.89 -11.29
C ILE A 92 38.47 25.39 -12.72
N GLU A 93 37.20 25.30 -13.13
CA GLU A 93 36.85 24.91 -14.51
C GLU A 93 37.31 25.94 -15.56
N LYS A 94 37.31 27.23 -15.21
CA LYS A 94 37.75 28.30 -16.12
C LYS A 94 39.27 28.32 -16.29
N GLU A 95 40.00 28.06 -15.21
CA GLU A 95 41.46 28.07 -15.20
C GLU A 95 42.01 26.80 -14.52
N PRO A 96 42.00 25.66 -15.23
CA PRO A 96 42.41 24.38 -14.65
C PRO A 96 43.89 24.34 -14.24
N GLY A 97 44.73 25.13 -14.93
CA GLY A 97 46.17 25.26 -14.63
C GLY A 97 46.46 25.88 -13.26
N GLY A 98 45.56 26.74 -12.76
CA GLY A 98 45.72 27.48 -11.50
C GLY A 98 45.21 26.74 -10.26
N VAL A 99 44.87 25.45 -10.36
CA VAL A 99 44.23 24.70 -9.26
C VAL A 99 45.09 24.62 -7.98
N ASN A 100 46.41 24.70 -8.14
CA ASN A 100 47.39 24.69 -7.04
C ASN A 100 47.88 26.09 -6.66
N GLU A 101 47.44 27.14 -7.36
CA GLU A 101 47.77 28.53 -7.04
C GLU A 101 46.93 29.03 -5.86
N ASP A 102 47.45 30.05 -5.18
CA ASP A 102 46.78 30.69 -4.05
C ASP A 102 45.41 31.25 -4.45
N TYR A 103 44.38 30.90 -3.68
CA TYR A 103 43.00 31.32 -3.93
C TYR A 103 42.81 32.84 -3.84
N SER A 104 43.61 33.50 -2.99
CA SER A 104 43.55 34.93 -2.74
C SER A 104 44.90 35.44 -2.24
N LEU A 105 45.19 36.73 -2.50
CA LEU A 105 46.38 37.44 -2.03
C LEU A 105 46.55 37.44 -0.50
N PHE A 106 45.47 37.14 0.24
CA PHE A 106 45.46 37.10 1.71
C PHE A 106 45.32 35.68 2.28
N SER A 107 45.27 34.64 1.44
CA SER A 107 45.10 33.26 1.87
C SER A 107 46.28 32.40 1.45
N SER A 108 46.84 31.64 2.37
CA SER A 108 47.89 30.65 2.08
C SER A 108 47.33 29.31 1.56
N ARG A 109 46.10 29.30 1.04
CA ARG A 109 45.41 28.08 0.58
C ARG A 109 45.25 28.15 -0.93
N SER A 110 45.51 27.03 -1.60
CA SER A 110 45.26 26.93 -3.04
C SER A 110 43.77 26.83 -3.37
N TYR A 111 43.40 26.97 -4.64
CA TYR A 111 42.05 26.68 -5.12
C TYR A 111 41.59 25.26 -4.74
N ALA A 112 42.44 24.24 -4.91
CA ALA A 112 42.17 22.86 -4.51
C ALA A 112 41.87 22.74 -3.00
N GLN A 113 42.72 23.33 -2.16
CA GLN A 113 42.56 23.27 -0.70
C GLN A 113 41.33 24.04 -0.22
N THR A 114 41.00 25.15 -0.88
CA THR A 114 39.81 25.94 -0.58
C THR A 114 38.53 25.19 -0.97
N PHE A 115 38.54 24.52 -2.13
CA PHE A 115 37.46 23.61 -2.53
C PHE A 115 37.29 22.46 -1.54
N ASP A 116 38.38 21.80 -1.14
CA ASP A 116 38.33 20.68 -0.20
C ASP A 116 37.80 21.08 1.17
N GLN A 117 38.20 22.25 1.69
CA GLN A 117 37.64 22.78 2.92
C GLN A 117 36.14 23.07 2.77
N ALA A 118 35.74 23.76 1.71
CA ALA A 118 34.33 24.11 1.51
C ALA A 118 33.45 22.85 1.39
N VAL A 119 33.96 21.79 0.73
CA VAL A 119 33.32 20.49 0.67
C VAL A 119 33.30 19.78 2.03
N ALA A 120 34.36 19.88 2.83
CA ALA A 120 34.40 19.30 4.17
C ALA A 120 33.37 19.95 5.11
N ASP A 121 33.27 21.28 5.08
CA ASP A 121 32.29 22.03 5.86
C ASP A 121 30.84 21.71 5.39
N LEU A 122 30.64 21.58 4.07
CA LEU A 122 29.37 21.11 3.49
C LEU A 122 29.03 19.69 3.96
N ALA A 123 30.04 18.82 4.01
CA ALA A 123 29.90 17.43 4.45
C ALA A 123 29.46 17.34 5.92
N GLU A 124 30.05 18.17 6.78
CA GLU A 124 29.67 18.26 8.19
C GLU A 124 28.18 18.65 8.35
N LYS A 125 27.73 19.70 7.66
CA LYS A 125 26.31 20.12 7.71
C LYS A 125 25.38 19.04 7.16
N HIS A 126 25.74 18.39 6.07
CA HIS A 126 24.95 17.29 5.51
C HIS A 126 24.86 16.11 6.48
N LEU A 127 25.96 15.74 7.16
CA LEU A 127 25.95 14.70 8.19
C LEU A 127 25.05 15.08 9.37
N ALA A 128 25.09 16.34 9.81
CA ALA A 128 24.19 16.84 10.85
C ALA A 128 22.70 16.74 10.41
N LEU A 129 22.39 17.08 9.16
CA LEU A 129 21.03 16.93 8.60
C LEU A 129 20.58 15.46 8.57
N LEU A 130 21.45 14.54 8.15
CA LEU A 130 21.16 13.10 8.16
C LEU A 130 20.94 12.56 9.59
N ALA A 131 21.72 13.04 10.56
CA ALA A 131 21.56 12.67 11.95
C ALA A 131 20.22 13.17 12.52
N LEU A 132 19.81 14.40 12.17
CA LEU A 132 18.49 14.93 12.51
C LEU A 132 17.37 14.09 11.88
N GLN A 133 17.50 13.76 10.59
CA GLN A 133 16.56 12.89 9.89
C GLN A 133 16.40 11.56 10.63
N GLN A 134 17.51 10.87 10.91
CA GLN A 134 17.47 9.56 11.56
C GLN A 134 16.80 9.63 12.94
N ARG A 135 17.05 10.70 13.70
CA ARG A 135 16.42 10.94 14.99
C ARG A 135 14.92 11.17 14.84
N ALA A 136 14.52 12.05 13.91
CA ALA A 136 13.12 12.34 13.63
C ALA A 136 12.37 11.10 13.11
N ASP A 137 12.96 10.33 12.20
CA ASP A 137 12.36 9.09 11.68
C ASP A 137 12.13 8.06 12.80
N LYS A 138 13.05 7.95 13.75
CA LYS A 138 12.91 7.06 14.90
C LYS A 138 11.84 7.54 15.89
N LEU A 139 11.88 8.81 16.27
CA LEU A 139 10.95 9.38 17.26
C LEU A 139 9.54 9.55 16.69
N LEU A 140 9.43 9.98 15.43
CA LEU A 140 8.17 10.30 14.76
C LEU A 140 7.62 9.16 13.90
N ALA A 141 8.20 7.96 13.98
CA ALA A 141 7.76 6.79 13.22
C ALA A 141 6.23 6.55 13.27
N PRO A 142 5.55 6.63 14.43
CA PRO A 142 4.09 6.49 14.49
C PRO A 142 3.36 7.58 13.69
N SER A 143 3.78 8.84 13.85
CA SER A 143 3.17 9.99 13.18
C SER A 143 3.37 9.94 11.67
N ILE A 144 4.58 9.58 11.21
CA ILE A 144 4.91 9.40 9.80
C ILE A 144 4.02 8.31 9.18
N LYS A 145 3.84 7.18 9.88
CA LYS A 145 2.98 6.09 9.42
C LYS A 145 1.52 6.53 9.32
N ALA A 146 0.99 7.24 10.33
CA ALA A 146 -0.37 7.76 10.33
C ALA A 146 -0.60 8.76 9.18
N MET A 147 0.31 9.70 8.97
CA MET A 147 0.21 10.69 7.89
C MET A 147 0.22 10.04 6.50
N LYS A 148 1.09 9.04 6.29
CA LYS A 148 1.13 8.25 5.04
C LYS A 148 -0.20 7.51 4.82
N TYR A 149 -0.75 6.91 5.87
CA TYR A 149 -2.03 6.21 5.77
C TYR A 149 -3.19 7.16 5.43
N LEU A 150 -3.29 8.30 6.10
CA LEU A 150 -4.29 9.33 5.82
C LEU A 150 -4.21 9.84 4.36
N ALA A 151 -3.01 10.04 3.84
CA ALA A 151 -2.82 10.39 2.43
C ALA A 151 -3.30 9.25 1.49
N SER A 152 -3.05 7.98 1.87
CA SER A 152 -3.46 6.82 1.05
C SER A 152 -4.97 6.62 0.95
N ILE A 153 -5.72 7.06 1.96
CA ILE A 153 -7.19 7.02 1.97
C ILE A 153 -7.84 8.28 1.39
N GLY A 154 -7.04 9.24 0.88
CA GLY A 154 -7.56 10.47 0.30
C GLY A 154 -8.18 11.44 1.31
N ALA A 155 -7.69 11.45 2.56
CA ALA A 155 -8.21 12.32 3.62
C ALA A 155 -8.11 13.82 3.28
N ASP A 156 -7.18 14.19 2.39
CA ASP A 156 -7.02 15.55 1.86
C ASP A 156 -8.21 16.02 1.02
N LYS A 157 -8.87 15.10 0.31
CA LYS A 157 -10.07 15.37 -0.49
C LYS A 157 -11.33 15.30 0.36
N GLU A 158 -11.47 14.23 1.14
CA GLU A 158 -12.69 13.98 1.90
C GLU A 158 -12.88 14.92 3.09
N SER A 159 -11.78 15.31 3.75
CA SER A 159 -11.78 16.15 4.96
C SER A 159 -10.63 17.18 4.92
N SER A 160 -10.64 18.02 3.88
CA SER A 160 -9.53 18.95 3.55
C SER A 160 -9.16 19.93 4.66
N ARG A 161 -10.12 20.43 5.45
CA ARG A 161 -9.87 21.41 6.52
C ARG A 161 -9.08 20.77 7.66
N GLU A 162 -9.55 19.63 8.13
CA GLU A 162 -8.97 18.85 9.21
C GLU A 162 -7.60 18.30 8.80
N PHE A 163 -7.47 17.79 7.57
CA PHE A 163 -6.19 17.35 7.04
C PHE A 163 -5.15 18.48 7.02
N LYS A 164 -5.54 19.72 6.66
CA LYS A 164 -4.65 20.89 6.72
C LYS A 164 -4.26 21.26 8.14
N VAL A 165 -5.15 21.12 9.12
CA VAL A 165 -4.82 21.35 10.54
C VAL A 165 -3.79 20.32 11.01
N LEU A 166 -4.06 19.04 10.73
CA LEU A 166 -3.19 17.93 11.09
C LEU A 166 -1.82 18.05 10.40
N ALA A 167 -1.76 18.50 9.15
CA ALA A 167 -0.51 18.77 8.44
C ALA A 167 0.33 19.89 9.09
N ARG A 168 -0.30 20.88 9.75
CA ARG A 168 0.43 21.91 10.51
C ARG A 168 0.99 21.35 11.82
N GLN A 169 0.19 20.56 12.56
CA GLN A 169 0.67 19.83 13.74
C GLN A 169 1.82 18.89 13.38
N TYR A 170 1.70 18.16 12.26
CA TYR A 170 2.74 17.29 11.74
C TYR A 170 4.06 18.02 11.51
N ARG A 171 4.04 19.18 10.83
CA ARG A 171 5.25 20.01 10.66
C ARG A 171 5.81 20.54 11.98
N ARG A 172 4.94 20.82 12.96
CA ARG A 172 5.38 21.26 14.27
C ARG A 172 6.17 20.16 15.00
N LEU A 173 5.80 18.90 14.88
CA LEU A 173 6.58 17.77 15.44
C LEU A 173 8.05 17.80 15.01
N PHE A 174 8.32 18.05 13.72
CA PHE A 174 9.70 18.12 13.22
C PHE A 174 10.46 19.31 13.80
N ARG A 175 9.79 20.46 14.03
CA ARG A 175 10.42 21.64 14.65
C ARG A 175 10.78 21.40 16.12
N GLU A 176 9.97 20.68 16.88
CA GLU A 176 10.31 20.33 18.26
C GLU A 176 11.52 19.37 18.30
N VAL A 177 11.58 18.41 17.38
CA VAL A 177 12.75 17.51 17.24
C VAL A 177 14.01 18.27 16.81
N GLU A 178 13.88 19.23 15.89
CA GLU A 178 14.97 20.13 15.49
C GLU A 178 15.50 20.95 16.67
N SER A 179 14.61 21.44 17.53
CA SER A 179 14.94 22.21 18.75
C SER A 179 15.48 21.32 19.89
N ASN A 180 15.57 20.01 19.67
CA ASN A 180 15.97 19.00 20.66
C ASN A 180 15.07 18.96 21.90
N ASP A 181 13.81 19.40 21.77
CA ASP A 181 12.80 19.31 22.82
C ASP A 181 12.00 18.01 22.67
N ILE A 182 12.53 16.95 23.29
CA ILE A 182 11.99 15.59 23.13
C ILE A 182 10.67 15.43 23.88
N ASP A 183 10.52 16.09 25.03
CA ASP A 183 9.33 15.97 25.88
C ASP A 183 8.12 16.65 25.23
N ASP A 184 8.33 17.84 24.66
CA ASP A 184 7.30 18.53 23.88
C ASP A 184 6.98 17.79 22.59
N ALA A 185 7.99 17.23 21.91
CA ALA A 185 7.78 16.41 20.70
C ALA A 185 6.93 15.16 20.99
N GLN A 186 7.15 14.51 22.15
CA GLN A 186 6.36 13.34 22.56
C GLN A 186 4.92 13.71 22.93
N SER A 187 4.75 14.80 23.68
CA SER A 187 3.43 15.31 24.07
C SER A 187 2.61 15.70 22.84
N LEU A 188 3.22 16.45 21.92
CA LEU A 188 2.59 16.83 20.66
C LEU A 188 2.34 15.62 19.75
N GLN A 189 3.18 14.59 19.79
CA GLN A 189 2.97 13.36 19.04
C GLN A 189 1.72 12.62 19.54
N ALA A 190 1.51 12.53 20.84
CA ALA A 190 0.33 11.88 21.40
C ALA A 190 -0.96 12.60 20.96
N GLU A 191 -0.96 13.94 20.99
CA GLU A 191 -2.05 14.76 20.47
C GLU A 191 -2.27 14.53 18.97
N PHE A 192 -1.21 14.59 18.17
CA PHE A 192 -1.27 14.34 16.74
C PHE A 192 -1.86 12.96 16.42
N LEU A 193 -1.46 11.90 17.14
CA LEU A 193 -1.95 10.55 16.88
C LEU A 193 -3.43 10.39 17.23
N ARG A 194 -3.90 11.06 18.29
CA ARG A 194 -5.32 11.10 18.63
C ARG A 194 -6.12 11.80 17.54
N ASP A 195 -5.66 12.97 17.09
CA ASP A 195 -6.33 13.77 16.07
C ASP A 195 -6.29 13.06 14.70
N ALA A 196 -5.18 12.38 14.38
CA ALA A 196 -5.06 11.54 13.20
C ALA A 196 -6.06 10.38 13.22
N LYS A 197 -6.20 9.67 14.35
CA LYS A 197 -7.18 8.59 14.48
C LYS A 197 -8.62 9.11 14.36
N ALA A 198 -8.93 10.27 14.92
CA ALA A 198 -10.24 10.89 14.76
C ALA A 198 -10.53 11.23 13.29
N LEU A 199 -9.53 11.73 12.55
CA LEU A 199 -9.65 12.00 11.12
C LEU A 199 -9.83 10.71 10.31
N GLU A 200 -9.12 9.63 10.65
CA GLU A 200 -9.30 8.32 10.01
C GLU A 200 -10.73 7.81 10.15
N VAL A 201 -11.28 7.85 11.37
CA VAL A 201 -12.68 7.47 11.64
C VAL A 201 -13.65 8.34 10.84
N LYS A 202 -13.42 9.66 10.80
CA LYS A 202 -14.27 10.60 10.07
C LYS A 202 -14.29 10.30 8.57
N VAL A 203 -13.12 10.09 7.96
CA VAL A 203 -13.01 9.77 6.54
C VAL A 203 -13.67 8.42 6.24
N ALA A 204 -13.43 7.40 7.06
CA ALA A 204 -14.07 6.10 6.88
C ALA A 204 -15.60 6.19 7.03
N HIS A 205 -16.10 6.96 8.00
CA HIS A 205 -17.53 7.19 8.18
C HIS A 205 -18.17 7.86 6.95
N LYS A 206 -17.52 8.90 6.41
CA LYS A 206 -17.98 9.59 5.20
C LYS A 206 -18.02 8.68 3.96
N ILE A 207 -17.05 7.80 3.80
CA ILE A 207 -16.98 6.90 2.65
C ILE A 207 -18.01 5.76 2.77
N TYR A 208 -18.19 5.19 3.96
CA TYR A 208 -18.90 3.91 4.12
C TYR A 208 -20.26 4.02 4.81
N ILE A 209 -20.47 4.99 5.69
CA ILE A 209 -21.65 5.08 6.55
C ILE A 209 -22.61 6.19 6.10
N GLU A 210 -22.09 7.37 5.75
CA GLU A 210 -22.90 8.50 5.27
C GLU A 210 -23.83 8.14 4.09
N PRO A 211 -23.43 7.29 3.12
CA PRO A 211 -24.34 6.80 2.09
C PRO A 211 -25.49 5.94 2.62
N LEU A 212 -25.26 5.13 3.67
CA LEU A 212 -26.30 4.31 4.29
C LEU A 212 -27.25 5.17 5.13
N GLU A 213 -26.72 6.09 5.93
CA GLU A 213 -27.52 7.04 6.71
C GLU A 213 -28.42 7.87 5.77
N SER A 214 -27.89 8.35 4.65
CA SER A 214 -28.68 9.08 3.63
C SER A 214 -29.84 8.26 3.06
N ILE A 215 -29.70 6.93 2.96
CA ILE A 215 -30.79 6.05 2.52
C ILE A 215 -31.82 5.87 3.63
N VAL A 216 -31.37 5.64 4.86
CA VAL A 216 -32.26 5.51 6.03
C VAL A 216 -33.10 6.78 6.22
N ASP A 217 -32.48 7.96 6.18
CA ASP A 217 -33.17 9.25 6.31
C ASP A 217 -34.22 9.45 5.21
N ARG A 218 -33.92 9.01 3.98
CA ARG A 218 -34.88 9.03 2.88
C ARG A 218 -36.03 8.07 3.12
N MET A 219 -35.76 6.85 3.60
CA MET A 219 -36.79 5.86 3.91
C MET A 219 -37.69 6.32 5.06
N GLU A 220 -37.13 6.96 6.09
CA GLU A 220 -37.89 7.59 7.17
C GLU A 220 -38.81 8.69 6.62
N SER A 221 -38.30 9.53 5.71
CA SER A 221 -39.10 10.56 5.03
C SER A 221 -40.23 9.99 4.16
N ASP A 222 -40.11 8.74 3.74
CA ASP A 222 -41.10 8.00 2.94
C ASP A 222 -42.05 7.13 3.82
N ASP A 223 -42.09 7.39 5.14
CA ASP A 223 -42.92 6.73 6.16
C ASP A 223 -42.64 5.22 6.32
N TYR A 224 -41.42 4.75 6.01
CA TYR A 224 -41.10 3.33 6.13
C TYR A 224 -41.13 2.82 7.57
N ASP A 225 -40.78 3.67 8.53
CA ASP A 225 -40.86 3.40 9.97
C ASP A 225 -42.31 3.15 10.42
N ASP A 226 -43.29 3.83 9.83
CA ASP A 226 -44.72 3.60 10.09
C ASP A 226 -45.28 2.39 9.33
N ILE A 227 -44.82 2.15 8.10
CA ILE A 227 -45.34 1.07 7.25
C ILE A 227 -44.77 -0.29 7.66
N VAL A 228 -43.48 -0.34 7.99
CA VAL A 228 -42.72 -1.56 8.32
C VAL A 228 -41.81 -1.37 9.55
N PRO A 229 -42.38 -1.04 10.73
CA PRO A 229 -41.60 -0.64 11.92
C PRO A 229 -40.55 -1.66 12.36
N LEU A 230 -40.85 -2.97 12.23
CA LEU A 230 -39.92 -4.02 12.64
C LEU A 230 -38.72 -4.14 11.70
N SER A 231 -38.93 -4.07 10.39
CA SER A 231 -37.85 -4.10 9.39
C SER A 231 -37.03 -2.82 9.44
N PHE A 232 -37.69 -1.67 9.59
CA PHE A 232 -37.00 -0.40 9.74
C PHE A 232 -36.12 -0.35 10.99
N LEU A 233 -36.60 -0.86 12.13
CA LEU A 233 -35.79 -0.98 13.35
C LEU A 233 -34.54 -1.86 13.14
N ALA A 234 -34.67 -2.98 12.42
CA ALA A 234 -33.55 -3.85 12.09
C ALA A 234 -32.53 -3.15 11.19
N LEU A 235 -33.00 -2.40 10.19
CA LEU A 235 -32.17 -1.55 9.34
C LEU A 235 -31.39 -0.50 10.15
N SER A 236 -32.07 0.26 11.02
CA SER A 236 -31.40 1.25 11.88
C SER A 236 -30.33 0.61 12.77
N ALA A 237 -30.63 -0.56 13.35
CA ALA A 237 -29.67 -1.31 14.15
C ALA A 237 -28.45 -1.81 13.33
N ALA A 238 -28.66 -2.22 12.09
CA ALA A 238 -27.59 -2.64 11.18
C ALA A 238 -26.67 -1.47 10.82
N VAL A 239 -27.22 -0.29 10.51
CA VAL A 239 -26.45 0.92 10.22
C VAL A 239 -25.66 1.39 11.45
N GLU A 240 -26.27 1.37 12.63
CA GLU A 240 -25.58 1.72 13.88
C GLU A 240 -24.45 0.72 14.19
N THR A 241 -24.66 -0.56 13.90
CA THR A 241 -23.60 -1.58 14.00
C THR A 241 -22.45 -1.28 13.04
N ALA A 242 -22.74 -0.93 11.79
CA ALA A 242 -21.72 -0.57 10.81
C ALA A 242 -20.92 0.68 11.25
N LYS A 243 -21.61 1.68 11.80
CA LYS A 243 -21.00 2.88 12.39
C LYS A 243 -20.06 2.54 13.54
N SER A 244 -20.47 1.66 14.44
CA SER A 244 -19.64 1.17 15.54
C SER A 244 -18.41 0.40 15.07
N VAL A 245 -18.54 -0.43 14.03
CA VAL A 245 -17.40 -1.13 13.41
C VAL A 245 -16.40 -0.13 12.81
N VAL A 246 -16.87 0.88 12.06
CA VAL A 246 -16.02 1.93 11.50
C VAL A 246 -15.32 2.74 12.59
N HIS A 247 -16.01 3.06 13.69
CA HIS A 247 -15.43 3.80 14.80
C HIS A 247 -14.35 3.00 15.54
N SER A 248 -14.62 1.73 15.83
CA SER A 248 -13.70 0.86 16.58
C SER A 248 -12.50 0.40 15.74
N SER A 249 -12.73 0.13 14.44
CA SER A 249 -11.78 -0.51 13.54
C SER A 249 -11.74 0.16 12.16
N PRO A 250 -11.39 1.46 12.05
CA PRO A 250 -11.47 2.24 10.80
C PRO A 250 -10.54 1.74 9.69
N ARG A 251 -9.59 0.85 10.01
CA ARG A 251 -8.61 0.29 9.07
C ARG A 251 -8.93 -1.14 8.60
N ASP A 252 -9.89 -1.80 9.25
CA ASP A 252 -10.26 -3.19 8.97
C ASP A 252 -11.29 -3.24 7.83
N LYS A 253 -10.78 -3.22 6.61
CA LYS A 253 -11.61 -3.09 5.40
C LYS A 253 -12.62 -4.23 5.26
N ASP A 254 -12.23 -5.45 5.64
CA ASP A 254 -13.09 -6.62 5.51
C ASP A 254 -14.27 -6.52 6.49
N LYS A 255 -14.01 -6.18 7.76
CA LYS A 255 -15.10 -5.97 8.73
C LYS A 255 -16.01 -4.81 8.36
N ILE A 256 -15.46 -3.73 7.82
CA ILE A 256 -16.27 -2.59 7.35
C ILE A 256 -17.13 -3.03 6.17
N ALA A 257 -16.57 -3.76 5.20
CA ALA A 257 -17.30 -4.27 4.05
C ALA A 257 -18.45 -5.21 4.47
N ASP A 258 -18.18 -6.17 5.34
CA ASP A 258 -19.20 -7.09 5.87
C ASP A 258 -20.33 -6.34 6.59
N ALA A 259 -20.01 -5.29 7.35
CA ALA A 259 -21.00 -4.50 8.07
C ALA A 259 -21.84 -3.62 7.13
N VAL A 260 -21.21 -3.04 6.10
CA VAL A 260 -21.89 -2.26 5.06
C VAL A 260 -22.81 -3.15 4.22
N GLU A 261 -22.36 -4.35 3.86
CA GLU A 261 -23.16 -5.34 3.13
C GLU A 261 -24.42 -5.72 3.92
N LYS A 262 -24.29 -5.97 5.23
CA LYS A 262 -25.45 -6.20 6.10
C LYS A 262 -26.43 -5.02 6.08
N GLY A 263 -25.93 -3.79 6.15
CA GLY A 263 -26.77 -2.60 6.01
C GLY A 263 -27.51 -2.56 4.67
N GLN A 264 -26.83 -2.86 3.57
CA GLN A 264 -27.44 -2.92 2.22
C GLN A 264 -28.49 -4.02 2.10
N ILE A 265 -28.25 -5.18 2.70
CA ILE A 265 -29.23 -6.28 2.74
C ILE A 265 -30.49 -5.83 3.49
N GLU A 266 -30.34 -5.18 4.65
CA GLU A 266 -31.49 -4.68 5.43
C GLU A 266 -32.24 -3.55 4.72
N ILE A 267 -31.54 -2.68 3.96
CA ILE A 267 -32.18 -1.69 3.08
C ILE A 267 -33.10 -2.39 2.09
N GLN A 268 -32.54 -3.35 1.32
CA GLN A 268 -33.30 -4.07 0.31
C GLN A 268 -34.46 -4.87 0.91
N HIS A 269 -34.24 -5.48 2.07
CA HIS A 269 -35.27 -6.20 2.80
C HIS A 269 -36.40 -5.26 3.20
N THR A 270 -36.09 -4.11 3.79
CA THR A 270 -37.07 -3.12 4.24
C THR A 270 -37.87 -2.56 3.06
N GLU A 271 -37.22 -2.28 1.92
CA GLU A 271 -37.89 -1.91 0.66
C GLU A 271 -38.90 -2.96 0.20
N ASN A 272 -38.48 -4.22 0.16
CA ASN A 272 -39.32 -5.32 -0.29
C ASN A 272 -40.53 -5.54 0.63
N ILE A 273 -40.33 -5.53 1.95
CA ILE A 273 -41.43 -5.70 2.91
C ILE A 273 -42.38 -4.51 2.84
N ALA A 274 -41.89 -3.28 2.70
CA ALA A 274 -42.76 -2.11 2.60
C ALA A 274 -43.63 -2.17 1.35
N GLN A 275 -43.06 -2.57 0.21
CA GLN A 275 -43.83 -2.78 -1.01
C GLN A 275 -44.91 -3.85 -0.81
N GLU A 276 -44.58 -4.93 -0.12
CA GLU A 276 -45.53 -6.01 0.12
C GLU A 276 -46.64 -5.62 1.10
N VAL A 277 -46.31 -4.85 2.14
CA VAL A 277 -47.31 -4.27 3.05
C VAL A 277 -48.22 -3.28 2.31
N LYS A 278 -47.68 -2.46 1.40
CA LYS A 278 -48.48 -1.57 0.55
C LYS A 278 -49.42 -2.38 -0.36
N ASN A 279 -48.92 -3.45 -0.98
CA ASN A 279 -49.73 -4.38 -1.77
C ASN A 279 -50.85 -4.99 -0.93
N LEU A 280 -50.54 -5.53 0.25
CA LEU A 280 -51.49 -6.10 1.20
C LEU A 280 -52.58 -5.11 1.62
N LYS A 281 -52.20 -3.87 1.97
CA LYS A 281 -53.15 -2.79 2.33
C LYS A 281 -54.11 -2.44 1.18
N SER A 282 -53.68 -2.64 -0.07
CA SER A 282 -54.52 -2.40 -1.26
C SER A 282 -55.55 -3.51 -1.52
N ILE A 283 -55.36 -4.70 -0.96
CA ILE A 283 -56.27 -5.84 -1.11
C ILE A 283 -57.52 -5.58 -0.27
N ARG A 284 -58.69 -5.55 -0.94
CA ARG A 284 -60.00 -5.36 -0.30
C ARG A 284 -60.91 -6.55 -0.54
N GLY A 285 -61.70 -6.91 0.48
CA GLY A 285 -62.81 -7.86 0.37
C GLY A 285 -62.37 -9.28 -0.01
N ARG A 286 -63.05 -9.90 -0.99
CA ARG A 286 -62.87 -11.33 -1.33
C ARG A 286 -61.53 -11.68 -2.00
N LYS A 287 -60.61 -10.72 -2.17
CA LYS A 287 -59.32 -10.92 -2.85
C LYS A 287 -58.23 -11.50 -1.95
N TYR A 288 -58.45 -11.63 -0.63
CA TYR A 288 -57.49 -12.27 0.28
C TYR A 288 -57.25 -13.75 -0.06
N GLU A 289 -58.29 -14.47 -0.48
CA GLU A 289 -58.16 -15.87 -0.91
C GLU A 289 -57.22 -15.99 -2.12
N ALA A 290 -57.38 -15.14 -3.13
CA ALA A 290 -56.50 -15.12 -4.30
C ALA A 290 -55.03 -14.82 -3.94
N TYR A 291 -54.79 -13.93 -2.97
CA TYR A 291 -53.44 -13.64 -2.47
C TYR A 291 -52.80 -14.84 -1.79
N LEU A 292 -53.53 -15.52 -0.89
CA LEU A 292 -53.03 -16.72 -0.22
C LEU A 292 -52.80 -17.88 -1.21
N LEU A 293 -53.68 -18.04 -2.20
CA LEU A 293 -53.51 -19.04 -3.26
C LEU A 293 -52.29 -18.76 -4.14
N ASN A 294 -51.91 -17.49 -4.36
CA ASN A 294 -50.67 -17.15 -5.06
C ASN A 294 -49.43 -17.55 -4.24
N ILE A 295 -49.45 -17.34 -2.91
CA ILE A 295 -48.37 -17.81 -2.03
C ILE A 295 -48.26 -19.34 -2.09
N GLU A 296 -49.40 -20.04 -2.04
CA GLU A 296 -49.42 -21.49 -2.22
C GLU A 296 -48.86 -21.92 -3.58
N ALA A 297 -49.20 -21.21 -4.66
CA ALA A 297 -48.66 -21.49 -5.99
C ALA A 297 -47.14 -21.31 -6.06
N TYR A 298 -46.57 -20.31 -5.38
CA TYR A 298 -45.10 -20.16 -5.30
C TYR A 298 -44.45 -21.35 -4.61
N LEU A 299 -44.99 -21.81 -3.47
CA LEU A 299 -44.47 -22.97 -2.76
C LEU A 299 -44.66 -24.27 -3.55
N ASP A 300 -45.80 -24.43 -4.23
CA ASP A 300 -46.07 -25.59 -5.08
C ASP A 300 -45.13 -25.62 -6.30
N ASN A 301 -44.78 -24.48 -6.89
CA ASN A 301 -43.79 -24.40 -7.97
C ASN A 301 -42.39 -24.82 -7.50
N ILE A 302 -41.98 -24.41 -6.30
CA ILE A 302 -40.72 -24.85 -5.69
C ILE A 302 -40.78 -26.36 -5.45
N ASN A 303 -41.89 -26.87 -4.92
CA ASN A 303 -42.07 -28.30 -4.68
C ASN A 303 -41.99 -29.13 -5.98
N LEU A 304 -42.61 -28.65 -7.05
CA LEU A 304 -42.56 -29.29 -8.37
C LEU A 304 -41.15 -29.30 -8.93
N ALA A 305 -40.39 -28.21 -8.79
CA ALA A 305 -38.98 -28.16 -9.20
C ALA A 305 -38.08 -29.11 -8.38
N LEU A 306 -38.55 -29.58 -7.22
CA LEU A 306 -37.87 -30.56 -6.37
C LEU A 306 -38.47 -31.97 -6.51
N ASP A 307 -39.34 -32.22 -7.51
CA ASP A 307 -40.04 -33.49 -7.75
C ASP A 307 -40.82 -34.03 -6.53
N GLY A 308 -41.29 -33.13 -5.66
CA GLY A 308 -41.99 -33.51 -4.43
C GLY A 308 -43.48 -33.83 -4.63
N GLU A 309 -44.04 -34.67 -3.75
CA GLU A 309 -45.47 -34.99 -3.75
C GLU A 309 -46.35 -33.77 -3.42
N SER A 310 -47.62 -33.82 -3.81
CA SER A 310 -48.60 -32.73 -3.58
C SER A 310 -48.75 -32.39 -2.10
N MET A 311 -48.53 -31.11 -1.76
CA MET A 311 -48.61 -30.60 -0.39
C MET A 311 -49.90 -29.83 -0.08
N ARG A 312 -50.92 -29.88 -0.96
CA ARG A 312 -52.14 -29.05 -0.88
C ARG A 312 -52.92 -29.17 0.44
N ARG A 313 -52.76 -30.27 1.17
CA ARG A 313 -53.43 -30.51 2.46
C ARG A 313 -52.74 -29.83 3.65
N LEU A 314 -51.54 -29.28 3.45
CA LEU A 314 -50.74 -28.64 4.48
C LEU A 314 -50.97 -27.13 4.50
N SER A 315 -50.89 -26.53 5.68
CA SER A 315 -50.85 -25.07 5.85
C SER A 315 -49.62 -24.48 5.15
N ILE A 316 -49.67 -23.21 4.74
CA ILE A 316 -48.54 -22.50 4.10
C ILE A 316 -47.25 -22.65 4.93
N ALA A 317 -47.33 -22.46 6.26
CA ALA A 317 -46.18 -22.61 7.15
C ALA A 317 -45.61 -24.05 7.14
N SER A 318 -46.48 -25.06 7.21
CA SER A 318 -46.08 -26.47 7.15
C SER A 318 -45.48 -26.85 5.79
N ARG A 319 -45.99 -26.29 4.68
CA ARG A 319 -45.41 -26.47 3.33
C ARG A 319 -43.99 -25.90 3.28
N ALA A 320 -43.80 -24.67 3.76
CA ALA A 320 -42.48 -24.02 3.80
C ALA A 320 -41.48 -24.82 4.66
N GLU A 321 -41.90 -25.31 5.83
CA GLU A 321 -41.04 -26.13 6.69
C GLU A 321 -40.65 -27.46 6.02
N LYS A 322 -41.61 -28.14 5.37
CA LYS A 322 -41.33 -29.40 4.66
C LYS A 322 -40.38 -29.18 3.47
N LEU A 323 -40.57 -28.10 2.72
CA LEU A 323 -39.66 -27.71 1.63
C LEU A 323 -38.25 -27.41 2.14
N ALA A 324 -38.12 -26.70 3.26
CA ALA A 324 -36.82 -26.43 3.88
C ALA A 324 -36.11 -27.74 4.29
N LYS A 325 -36.85 -28.71 4.86
CA LYS A 325 -36.30 -30.03 5.20
C LYS A 325 -35.86 -30.81 3.96
N TYR A 326 -36.65 -30.79 2.88
CA TYR A 326 -36.25 -31.41 1.61
C TYR A 326 -34.99 -30.78 1.02
N ALA A 327 -34.93 -29.45 0.93
CA ALA A 327 -33.77 -28.73 0.41
C ALA A 327 -32.48 -29.05 1.20
N ASN A 328 -32.58 -29.11 2.53
CA ASN A 328 -31.47 -29.53 3.39
C ASN A 328 -31.06 -30.98 3.14
N THR A 329 -32.01 -31.88 2.94
CA THR A 329 -31.73 -33.29 2.67
C THR A 329 -30.99 -33.46 1.35
N ILE A 330 -31.46 -32.79 0.29
CA ILE A 330 -30.81 -32.77 -1.03
C ILE A 330 -29.39 -32.19 -0.93
N THR A 331 -29.21 -31.11 -0.17
CA THR A 331 -27.89 -30.49 0.02
C THR A 331 -26.92 -31.44 0.75
N LEU A 332 -27.40 -32.16 1.77
CA LEU A 332 -26.60 -33.14 2.49
C LEU A 332 -26.25 -34.35 1.62
N GLN A 333 -27.21 -34.88 0.86
CA GLN A 333 -26.97 -35.97 -0.10
C GLN A 333 -25.96 -35.56 -1.16
N SER A 334 -26.12 -34.38 -1.77
CA SER A 334 -25.17 -33.85 -2.76
C SER A 334 -23.74 -33.73 -2.21
N LYS A 335 -23.58 -33.27 -0.96
CA LYS A 335 -22.28 -33.23 -0.28
C LYS A 335 -21.69 -34.62 -0.05
N ASN A 336 -22.52 -35.60 0.28
CA ASN A 336 -22.10 -36.98 0.52
C ASN A 336 -21.79 -37.76 -0.77
N ASP A 337 -22.45 -37.43 -1.88
CA ASP A 337 -22.28 -38.10 -3.17
C ASP A 337 -21.12 -37.52 -3.99
N GLN A 338 -20.73 -36.25 -3.76
CA GLN A 338 -19.60 -35.61 -4.44
C GLN A 338 -18.28 -36.42 -4.42
N PRO A 339 -17.84 -37.02 -3.30
CA PRO A 339 -16.64 -37.86 -3.26
C PRO A 339 -16.77 -39.11 -4.13
N ALA A 340 -17.94 -39.76 -4.14
CA ALA A 340 -18.19 -40.95 -4.95
C ALA A 340 -18.21 -40.60 -6.45
N ILE A 341 -18.85 -39.49 -6.83
CA ILE A 341 -18.87 -38.99 -8.21
C ILE A 341 -17.45 -38.64 -8.68
N ARG A 342 -16.62 -38.01 -7.82
CA ARG A 342 -15.21 -37.73 -8.17
C ARG A 342 -14.40 -39.01 -8.40
N LYS A 343 -14.61 -40.06 -7.59
CA LYS A 343 -13.97 -41.36 -7.79
C LYS A 343 -14.36 -42.00 -9.12
N LEU A 344 -15.67 -42.09 -9.39
CA LEU A 344 -16.19 -42.67 -10.63
C LEU A 344 -15.70 -41.91 -11.86
N LYS A 345 -15.57 -40.57 -11.78
CA LYS A 345 -15.01 -39.77 -12.87
C LYS A 345 -13.53 -40.10 -13.13
N ASN A 346 -12.74 -40.26 -12.08
CA ASN A 346 -11.33 -40.65 -12.22
C ASN A 346 -11.19 -42.05 -12.81
N GLU A 347 -12.02 -43.01 -12.37
CA GLU A 347 -12.05 -44.37 -12.92
C GLU A 347 -12.46 -44.38 -14.41
N LEU A 348 -13.41 -43.52 -14.79
CA LEU A 348 -13.83 -43.35 -16.19
C LEU A 348 -12.69 -42.79 -17.05
N ASP A 349 -11.96 -41.78 -16.56
CA ASP A 349 -10.81 -41.20 -17.27
C ASP A 349 -9.68 -42.24 -17.46
N ASP A 350 -9.40 -43.04 -16.44
CA ASP A 350 -8.38 -44.09 -16.50
C ASP A 350 -8.78 -45.21 -17.48
N THR A 351 -10.06 -45.62 -17.45
CA THR A 351 -10.59 -46.60 -18.40
C THR A 351 -10.55 -46.08 -19.84
N THR A 352 -10.81 -44.79 -20.03
CA THR A 352 -10.74 -44.13 -21.35
C THR A 352 -9.31 -44.14 -21.88
N LYS A 353 -8.32 -43.84 -21.04
CA LYS A 353 -6.89 -43.93 -21.41
C LYS A 353 -6.47 -45.35 -21.78
N GLN A 354 -6.89 -46.35 -20.99
CA GLN A 354 -6.59 -47.75 -21.29
C GLN A 354 -7.17 -48.18 -22.64
N ASN A 355 -8.40 -47.75 -22.96
CA ASN A 355 -9.01 -48.02 -24.26
C ASN A 355 -8.24 -47.37 -25.43
N LEU A 356 -7.70 -46.16 -25.26
CA LEU A 356 -6.86 -45.52 -26.27
C LEU A 356 -5.57 -46.32 -26.51
N ILE A 357 -4.89 -46.72 -25.43
CA ILE A 357 -3.67 -47.54 -25.51
C ILE A 357 -3.97 -48.88 -26.20
N LEU A 358 -5.10 -49.51 -25.89
CA LEU A 358 -5.51 -50.76 -26.53
C LEU A 358 -5.81 -50.57 -28.02
N LYS A 359 -6.48 -49.48 -28.41
CA LYS A 359 -6.73 -49.16 -29.82
C LYS A 359 -5.42 -48.93 -30.59
N GLU A 360 -4.48 -48.20 -30.01
CA GLU A 360 -3.14 -48.01 -30.61
C GLU A 360 -2.40 -49.34 -30.77
N LYS A 361 -2.46 -50.21 -29.76
CA LYS A 361 -1.87 -51.56 -29.85
C LYS A 361 -2.53 -52.40 -30.94
N ILE A 362 -3.86 -52.40 -31.04
CA ILE A 362 -4.59 -53.13 -32.09
C ILE A 362 -4.16 -52.63 -33.46
N SER A 363 -4.14 -51.31 -33.69
CA SER A 363 -3.68 -50.73 -34.96
C SER A 363 -2.23 -51.10 -35.30
N SER A 364 -1.35 -51.13 -34.30
CA SER A 364 0.05 -51.54 -34.48
C SER A 364 0.23 -53.05 -34.74
N LEU A 365 -0.73 -53.87 -34.33
CA LEU A 365 -0.73 -55.32 -34.57
C LEU A 365 -1.33 -55.63 -35.94
N GLU A 366 -2.40 -54.94 -36.33
CA GLU A 366 -2.99 -55.00 -37.67
C GLU A 366 -1.94 -54.61 -38.73
N SER A 367 -1.20 -53.51 -38.52
CA SER A 367 -0.14 -53.11 -39.45
C SER A 367 1.00 -54.13 -39.56
N LYS A 368 1.26 -54.90 -38.49
CA LYS A 368 2.28 -55.97 -38.50
C LYS A 368 1.77 -57.25 -39.16
N LEU A 369 0.47 -57.51 -39.08
CA LEU A 369 -0.16 -58.66 -39.71
C LEU A 369 -0.14 -58.48 -41.24
N ASP A 370 -0.49 -57.28 -41.72
CA ASP A 370 -0.44 -56.92 -43.15
C ASP A 370 0.96 -57.10 -43.75
N ILE A 371 2.01 -56.69 -43.02
CA ILE A 371 3.41 -56.88 -43.46
C ILE A 371 3.79 -58.36 -43.52
N SER A 372 3.25 -59.21 -42.64
CA SER A 372 3.55 -60.65 -42.62
C SER A 372 2.79 -61.46 -43.69
N GLU A 373 1.66 -60.95 -44.17
CA GLU A 373 0.92 -61.55 -45.29
C GLU A 373 1.52 -61.17 -46.65
N GLU A 374 2.24 -60.05 -46.74
CA GLU A 374 2.97 -59.62 -47.95
C GLU A 374 4.33 -60.34 -48.13
N GLU A 375 4.85 -60.99 -47.08
CA GLU A 375 6.08 -61.78 -47.08
C GLU A 375 5.88 -63.31 -47.29
N ARG A 376 4.65 -63.76 -47.57
CA ARG A 376 4.30 -65.16 -47.93
C ARG A 376 3.93 -65.30 -49.40
#